data_AF-A0A1A8JV53-F1
#
_entry.id   AF-A0A1A8JV53-F1
#
_cell.length_a   1.000
_cell.length_b   1.000
_cell.length_c   1.000
_cell.angle_alpha   90.00
_cell.angle_beta   90.00
_cell.angle_gamma   90.00
#
_symmetry.space_group_name_H-M   'P 1'
#
loop_
_entity.id
_entity.type
_entity.pdbx_description
1 polymer ?
#
loop_
_entity_poly.entity_id
_entity_poly.type
_entity_poly.pdbx_seq_one_letter_code
_entity_poly.pdbx_strand_id
1 'polypeptide(L)'
;NRFVVLRGDQLFICAKEVKELSRADEVLDLSDYERCEEIRKLKSRSKKNHSKFRLQRCSTPGNTVPNLVFLAVSPEEKESWINILNASITKAKNRILDEELISQKLEQTERLLTQVRPDEDQRVKGGKLSTEAARAEAERLLKEATVSWNQAHKVLQEVQELKVLYQQLDPSHSVSPSNSTKKHPNRNSLM
;
A
#
# COMPACT_ATOMS: atom_id res chain seq x y z
N ASN A 1 21.35 18.75 -13.09
CA ASN A 1 20.74 17.99 -11.97
C ASN A 1 19.35 18.52 -11.74
N ARG A 2 18.32 17.67 -11.81
CA ARG A 2 16.94 17.98 -11.40
C ARG A 2 16.69 17.30 -10.06
N PHE A 3 15.83 17.89 -9.24
CA PHE A 3 15.37 17.32 -7.98
C PHE A 3 14.09 16.56 -8.24
N VAL A 4 13.98 15.38 -7.63
CA VAL A 4 12.84 14.49 -7.80
C VAL A 4 12.22 14.26 -6.43
N VAL A 5 10.92 14.50 -6.30
CA VAL A 5 10.18 14.28 -5.06
C VAL A 5 9.02 13.35 -5.33
N LEU A 6 8.94 12.26 -4.57
CA LEU A 6 7.82 11.34 -4.59
C LEU A 6 6.83 11.73 -3.49
N ARG A 7 5.58 12.02 -3.85
CA ARG A 7 4.51 12.29 -2.89
C ARG A 7 3.28 11.46 -3.24
N GLY A 8 3.00 10.48 -2.40
CA GLY A 8 1.92 9.52 -2.66
C GLY A 8 2.22 8.70 -3.91
N ASP A 9 1.38 8.90 -4.92
CA ASP A 9 1.42 8.30 -6.25
C ASP A 9 1.89 9.27 -7.35
N GLN A 10 2.36 10.45 -6.99
CA GLN A 10 2.84 11.45 -7.93
C GLN A 10 4.35 11.69 -7.80
N LEU A 11 5.01 11.83 -8.94
CA LEU A 11 6.42 12.15 -9.05
C LEU A 11 6.59 13.60 -9.54
N PHE A 12 7.21 14.43 -8.71
CA PHE A 12 7.46 15.84 -9.00
C PHE A 12 8.90 16.02 -9.43
N ILE A 13 9.13 16.74 -10.52
CA ILE A 13 10.46 17.07 -11.00
C ILE A 13 10.67 18.58 -11.00
N CYS A 14 11.71 19.03 -10.30
CA CYS A 14 12.02 20.44 -10.07
C CYS A 14 13.45 20.78 -10.51
N ALA A 15 13.68 21.97 -11.04
CA ALA A 15 15.00 22.45 -11.43
C ALA A 15 15.88 22.83 -10.22
N LYS A 16 15.25 23.15 -9.08
CA LYS A 16 15.91 23.51 -7.82
C LYS A 16 15.35 22.66 -6.69
N GLU A 17 16.06 22.58 -5.58
CA GLU A 17 15.52 21.99 -4.36
C GLU A 17 14.39 22.90 -3.87
N VAL A 18 13.15 22.42 -3.93
CA VAL A 18 11.97 23.21 -3.58
C VAL A 18 11.31 22.59 -2.37
N LYS A 19 11.03 23.41 -1.35
CA LYS A 19 10.21 23.01 -0.21
C LYS A 19 8.72 22.98 -0.56
N GLU A 20 8.32 23.75 -1.57
CA GLU A 20 6.93 23.86 -2.05
C GLU A 20 6.78 23.18 -3.41
N LEU A 21 6.02 22.08 -3.44
CA LEU A 21 5.79 21.29 -4.65
C LEU A 21 4.85 21.96 -5.67
N SER A 22 4.21 23.06 -5.31
CA SER A 22 3.37 23.89 -6.20
C SER A 22 4.18 24.50 -7.36
N ARG A 23 5.51 24.56 -7.24
CA ARG A 23 6.42 25.10 -8.25
C ARG A 23 7.17 24.01 -9.03
N ALA A 24 6.69 22.77 -8.99
CA ALA A 24 7.29 21.71 -9.79
C ALA A 24 7.18 22.03 -11.27
N ASP A 25 8.25 21.77 -12.02
CA ASP A 25 8.26 22.01 -13.46
C ASP A 25 7.45 20.93 -14.19
N GLU A 26 7.36 19.73 -13.59
CA GLU A 26 6.73 18.57 -14.17
C GLU A 26 6.14 17.70 -13.04
N VAL A 27 4.91 17.23 -13.24
CA VAL A 27 4.21 16.32 -12.33
C VAL A 27 3.77 15.12 -13.14
N LEU A 28 4.15 13.93 -12.69
CA LEU A 28 3.90 12.67 -13.38
C LEU A 28 3.09 11.74 -12.49
N ASP A 29 2.02 11.18 -13.02
CA ASP A 29 1.20 10.19 -12.33
C ASP A 29 1.84 8.80 -12.43
N LEU A 30 2.06 8.12 -11.32
CA LEU A 30 2.68 6.80 -11.32
C LEU A 30 1.77 5.69 -11.85
N SER A 31 0.47 5.93 -12.00
CA SER A 31 -0.44 4.99 -12.67
C SER A 31 -0.13 4.85 -14.18
N ASP A 32 0.46 5.88 -14.81
CA ASP A 32 0.93 5.84 -16.20
C ASP A 32 2.20 5.00 -16.39
N TYR A 33 2.79 4.50 -15.30
CA TYR A 33 4.01 3.72 -15.31
C TYR A 33 3.76 2.25 -14.94
N GLU A 34 4.52 1.38 -15.58
CA GLU A 34 4.39 -0.07 -15.44
C GLU A 34 5.21 -0.58 -14.26
N ARG A 35 6.50 -0.23 -14.25
CA ARG A 35 7.48 -0.69 -13.26
C ARG A 35 8.73 0.18 -13.25
N CYS A 36 9.47 0.10 -12.16
CA CYS A 36 10.79 0.66 -11.97
C CYS A 36 11.84 -0.47 -11.89
N GLU A 37 12.89 -0.43 -12.71
CA GLU A 37 13.88 -1.51 -12.80
C GLU A 37 15.31 -1.01 -13.02
N GLU A 38 16.30 -1.79 -12.59
CA GLU A 38 17.71 -1.52 -12.90
C GLU A 38 17.99 -1.67 -14.41
N ILE A 39 18.79 -0.75 -14.97
CA ILE A 39 19.26 -0.86 -16.34
C ILE A 39 20.50 -1.79 -16.36
N ARG A 40 20.26 -3.09 -16.53
CA ARG A 40 21.34 -4.07 -16.71
C ARG A 40 21.86 -4.02 -18.16
N LYS A 41 23.14 -3.69 -18.36
CA LYS A 41 23.80 -3.84 -19.68
C LYS A 41 24.20 -5.31 -19.87
N LEU A 42 23.47 -6.03 -20.72
CA LEU A 42 23.70 -7.46 -21.04
C LEU A 42 25.08 -7.78 -21.66
N LYS A 43 25.89 -6.78 -22.06
CA LYS A 43 27.18 -6.97 -22.75
C LYS A 43 28.32 -6.04 -22.29
N SER A 44 28.21 -5.39 -21.14
CA SER A 44 29.22 -4.43 -20.68
C SER A 44 30.02 -4.99 -19.51
N ARG A 45 31.29 -5.34 -19.74
CA ARG A 45 32.28 -5.63 -18.68
C ARG A 45 32.55 -4.42 -17.74
N SER A 46 31.96 -3.26 -18.00
CA SER A 46 32.12 -2.07 -17.16
C SER A 46 31.18 -2.09 -15.94
N LYS A 47 31.80 -2.19 -14.76
CA LYS A 47 31.23 -2.12 -13.40
C LYS A 47 30.66 -0.74 -13.00
N LYS A 48 30.34 0.12 -13.98
CA LYS A 48 30.15 1.57 -13.74
C LYS A 48 28.70 2.06 -13.76
N ASN A 49 27.70 1.17 -13.76
CA ASN A 49 26.30 1.59 -13.91
C ASN A 49 25.34 0.99 -12.89
N HIS A 50 25.82 0.66 -11.69
CA HIS A 50 25.00 0.09 -10.62
C HIS A 50 24.03 1.08 -9.98
N SER A 51 24.11 2.38 -10.32
CA SER A 51 23.20 3.42 -9.81
C SER A 51 22.16 3.86 -10.86
N LYS A 52 22.12 3.22 -12.04
CA LYS A 52 21.19 3.59 -13.13
C LYS A 52 19.96 2.71 -13.13
N PHE A 53 18.81 3.35 -13.21
CA PHE A 53 17.52 2.67 -13.23
C PHE A 53 16.55 3.39 -14.17
N ARG A 54 15.47 2.71 -14.53
CA ARG A 54 14.46 3.20 -15.46
C ARG A 54 13.08 3.02 -14.87
N LEU A 55 12.26 4.04 -15.01
CA LEU A 55 10.82 3.96 -14.83
C LEU A 55 10.19 3.76 -16.21
N GLN A 56 9.60 2.59 -16.42
CA GLN A 56 9.02 2.17 -17.67
C GLN A 56 7.55 2.61 -17.73
N ARG A 57 7.15 3.29 -18.80
CA ARG A 57 5.77 3.69 -19.05
C ARG A 57 4.88 2.48 -19.37
N CYS A 58 3.59 2.59 -19.08
CA CYS A 58 2.59 1.65 -19.56
C CYS A 58 2.49 1.70 -21.10
N SER A 59 2.33 0.56 -21.76
CA SER A 59 2.15 0.46 -23.23
C SER A 59 0.69 0.59 -23.66
N THR A 60 -0.12 1.32 -22.90
CA THR A 60 -1.55 1.54 -23.17
C THR A 60 -1.76 2.58 -24.27
N PRO A 61 -2.71 2.35 -25.21
CA PRO A 61 -3.09 3.37 -26.19
C PRO A 61 -3.53 4.66 -25.48
N GLY A 62 -2.98 5.81 -25.90
CA GLY A 62 -3.26 7.11 -25.29
C GLY A 62 -2.27 7.55 -24.21
N ASN A 63 -1.43 6.65 -23.70
CA ASN A 63 -0.36 7.06 -22.78
C ASN A 63 0.79 7.73 -23.54
N THR A 64 1.01 9.02 -23.28
CA THR A 64 2.02 9.85 -23.93
C THR A 64 3.25 10.09 -23.05
N VAL A 65 3.25 9.65 -21.79
CA VAL A 65 4.39 9.88 -20.89
C VAL A 65 5.64 9.16 -21.40
N PRO A 66 6.84 9.75 -21.26
CA PRO A 66 8.07 9.11 -21.69
C PRO A 66 8.56 8.08 -20.66
N ASN A 67 9.41 7.15 -21.11
CA ASN A 67 10.25 6.37 -20.19
C ASN A 67 11.25 7.32 -19.52
N LEU A 68 11.42 7.22 -18.20
CA LEU A 68 12.39 8.02 -17.47
C LEU A 68 13.62 7.19 -17.12
N VAL A 69 14.79 7.81 -17.21
CA VAL A 69 16.06 7.20 -16.80
C VAL A 69 16.66 8.05 -15.69
N PHE A 70 17.01 7.39 -14.59
CA PHE A 70 17.56 8.01 -13.41
C PHE A 70 18.97 7.51 -13.14
N LEU A 71 19.76 8.39 -12.55
CA LEU A 71 21.08 8.09 -12.01
C LEU A 71 21.08 8.50 -10.54
N ALA A 72 21.00 7.51 -9.65
CA ALA A 72 21.09 7.72 -8.22
C ALA A 72 22.52 8.10 -7.81
N VAL A 73 22.67 8.73 -6.64
CA VAL A 73 23.98 9.10 -6.08
C VAL A 73 24.78 7.87 -5.65
N SER A 74 24.10 6.77 -5.30
CA SER A 74 24.72 5.48 -4.96
C SER A 74 23.88 4.28 -5.41
N PRO A 75 24.46 3.07 -5.48
CA PRO A 75 23.71 1.85 -5.75
C PRO A 75 22.65 1.54 -4.69
N GLU A 76 22.92 1.84 -3.42
CA GLU A 76 22.01 1.63 -2.31
C GLU A 76 20.81 2.58 -2.42
N GLU A 77 21.07 3.85 -2.78
CA GLU A 77 20.00 4.81 -3.05
C GLU A 77 19.18 4.38 -4.27
N LYS A 78 19.81 3.86 -5.33
CA LYS A 78 19.10 3.28 -6.48
C LYS A 78 18.12 2.20 -6.03
N GLU A 79 18.56 1.23 -5.21
CA GLU A 79 17.67 0.17 -4.72
C GLU A 79 16.51 0.75 -3.88
N SER A 80 16.79 1.75 -3.04
CA SER A 80 15.75 2.45 -2.27
C SER A 80 14.71 3.12 -3.18
N TRP A 81 15.17 3.85 -4.21
CA TRP A 81 14.31 4.50 -5.20
C TRP A 81 13.49 3.49 -6.01
N ILE A 82 14.09 2.39 -6.45
CA ILE A 82 13.36 1.33 -7.18
C ILE A 82 12.23 0.76 -6.31
N ASN A 83 12.52 0.45 -5.04
CA ASN A 83 11.55 -0.14 -4.12
C ASN A 83 10.39 0.81 -3.84
N ILE A 84 10.66 2.07 -3.48
CA ILE A 84 9.60 3.03 -3.16
C ILE A 84 8.75 3.36 -4.40
N LEU A 85 9.37 3.48 -5.58
CA LEU A 85 8.63 3.74 -6.83
C LEU A 85 7.74 2.56 -7.21
N ASN A 86 8.22 1.31 -7.12
CA ASN A 86 7.38 0.14 -7.39
C ASN A 86 6.22 0.00 -6.40
N ALA A 87 6.46 0.30 -5.11
CA ALA A 87 5.41 0.33 -4.10
C ALA A 87 4.36 1.41 -4.42
N SER A 88 4.80 2.62 -4.77
CA SER A 88 3.89 3.71 -5.14
C SER A 88 3.12 3.45 -6.44
N ILE A 89 3.75 2.85 -7.47
CA ILE A 89 3.04 2.42 -8.70
C ILE A 89 1.95 1.41 -8.37
N THR A 90 2.28 0.40 -7.55
CA THR A 90 1.31 -0.62 -7.13
C THR A 90 0.14 0.02 -6.40
N LYS A 91 0.42 0.95 -5.48
CA LYS A 91 -0.60 1.70 -4.76
C LYS A 91 -1.45 2.57 -5.69
N ALA A 92 -0.83 3.25 -6.66
CA ALA A 92 -1.53 4.09 -7.64
C ALA A 92 -2.53 3.27 -8.47
N LYS A 93 -2.10 2.10 -8.95
CA LYS A 93 -2.95 1.18 -9.73
C LYS A 93 -4.06 0.57 -8.90
N ASN A 94 -3.77 0.18 -7.66
CA ASN A 94 -4.79 -0.36 -6.76
C ASN A 94 -5.83 0.69 -6.40
N ARG A 95 -5.48 1.97 -6.29
CA ARG A 95 -6.48 3.04 -6.08
C ARG A 95 -7.52 3.07 -7.20
N ILE A 96 -7.11 2.90 -8.45
CA ILE A 96 -8.04 2.87 -9.60
C ILE A 96 -9.01 1.69 -9.45
N LEU A 97 -8.50 0.51 -9.07
CA LEU A 97 -9.33 -0.67 -8.83
C LEU A 97 -10.28 -0.48 -7.63
N ASP A 98 -9.80 0.15 -6.56
CA ASP A 98 -10.58 0.43 -5.36
C ASP A 98 -11.71 1.44 -5.67
N GLU A 99 -11.44 2.47 -6.47
CA GLU A 99 -12.45 3.44 -6.93
C GLU A 99 -13.54 2.78 -7.78
N GLU A 100 -13.17 1.85 -8.66
CA GLU A 100 -14.13 1.07 -9.46
C GLU A 100 -15.00 0.17 -8.58
N LEU A 101 -14.40 -0.51 -7.60
CA LEU A 101 -15.12 -1.34 -6.64
C LEU A 101 -16.08 -0.50 -5.78
N ILE A 102 -15.64 0.66 -5.30
CA ILE A 102 -16.49 1.59 -4.53
C ILE A 102 -17.67 2.04 -5.39
N SER A 103 -17.42 2.40 -6.66
CA SER A 103 -18.47 2.81 -7.60
C SER A 103 -19.51 1.69 -7.80
N GLN A 104 -19.04 0.46 -8.01
CA GLN A 104 -19.92 -0.72 -8.14
C GLN A 104 -20.74 -0.96 -6.87
N LYS A 105 -20.13 -0.85 -5.69
CA LYS A 105 -20.81 -1.03 -4.40
C LYS A 105 -21.82 0.09 -4.11
N LEU A 106 -21.51 1.31 -4.51
CA LEU A 106 -22.41 2.44 -4.40
C LEU A 106 -23.64 2.21 -5.29
N GLU A 107 -23.44 1.83 -6.55
CA GLU A 107 -24.54 1.51 -7.47
C GLU A 107 -25.42 0.37 -6.93
N GLN A 108 -24.81 -0.68 -6.39
CA GLN A 108 -25.54 -1.79 -5.76
C GLN A 108 -26.41 -1.29 -4.59
N THR A 109 -25.87 -0.37 -3.78
CA THR A 109 -26.58 0.20 -2.64
C THR A 109 -27.72 1.10 -3.08
N GLU A 110 -27.54 1.94 -4.11
CA GLU A 110 -28.61 2.77 -4.69
C GLU A 110 -29.75 1.93 -5.27
N ARG A 111 -29.44 0.82 -5.94
CA ARG A 111 -30.44 -0.13 -6.45
C ARG A 111 -31.27 -0.74 -5.30
N LEU A 112 -30.61 -1.16 -4.22
CA LEU A 112 -31.30 -1.70 -3.05
C LEU A 112 -32.16 -0.64 -2.36
N LEU A 113 -31.67 0.59 -2.20
CA LEU A 113 -32.44 1.70 -1.64
C LEU A 113 -33.65 2.07 -2.51
N THR A 114 -33.53 1.95 -3.83
CA THR A 114 -34.65 2.18 -4.76
C THR A 114 -35.73 1.10 -4.62
N GLN A 115 -35.36 -0.16 -4.41
CA GLN A 115 -36.31 -1.25 -4.14
C GLN A 115 -37.02 -1.12 -2.78
N VAL A 116 -36.41 -0.41 -1.82
CA VAL A 116 -36.96 -0.20 -0.48
C VAL A 116 -37.82 1.07 -0.39
N ARG A 117 -37.95 1.86 -1.47
CA ARG A 117 -38.96 2.93 -1.51
C ARG A 117 -40.35 2.29 -1.34
N PRO A 118 -41.11 2.64 -0.30
CA PRO A 118 -42.44 2.08 -0.12
C PRO A 118 -43.31 2.59 -1.26
N ASP A 119 -43.88 1.65 -2.01
CA ASP A 119 -44.95 1.89 -2.95
C ASP A 119 -46.17 2.33 -2.10
N GLU A 120 -46.31 3.64 -1.91
CA GLU A 120 -47.30 4.28 -1.03
C GLU A 120 -48.72 4.31 -1.61
N ASP A 121 -49.06 3.46 -2.60
CA ASP A 121 -50.36 3.56 -3.27
C ASP A 121 -51.20 2.28 -3.40
N GLN A 122 -51.01 1.29 -2.50
CA GLN A 122 -52.01 0.22 -2.36
C GLN A 122 -52.31 -0.21 -0.90
N ARG A 123 -53.22 0.56 -0.28
CA ARG A 123 -54.30 -0.01 0.57
C ARG A 123 -54.87 -1.22 -0.21
N VAL A 124 -55.05 -2.42 0.34
CA VAL A 124 -56.13 -2.80 1.26
C VAL A 124 -55.80 -4.17 1.93
N LYS A 125 -55.65 -4.15 3.26
CA LYS A 125 -55.92 -5.21 4.26
C LYS A 125 -55.23 -6.60 4.22
N GLY A 126 -54.37 -6.96 3.26
CA GLY A 126 -53.72 -8.28 3.23
C GLY A 126 -52.26 -8.36 3.74
N GLY A 127 -51.47 -7.29 3.63
CA GLY A 127 -49.99 -7.37 3.73
C GLY A 127 -49.35 -7.01 5.08
N LYS A 128 -50.11 -6.45 6.04
CA LYS A 128 -49.55 -5.84 7.26
C LYS A 128 -48.83 -6.84 8.18
N LEU A 129 -49.28 -8.09 8.23
CA LEU A 129 -48.68 -9.17 9.02
C LEU A 129 -47.37 -9.70 8.41
N SER A 130 -47.24 -9.69 7.08
CA SER A 130 -46.06 -10.23 6.38
C SER A 130 -44.87 -9.27 6.45
N THR A 131 -45.12 -7.96 6.37
CA THR A 131 -44.09 -6.93 6.57
C THR A 131 -43.56 -6.90 7.99
N GLU A 132 -44.41 -7.14 8.98
CA GLU A 132 -44.01 -7.14 10.39
C GLU A 132 -43.20 -8.39 10.74
N ALA A 133 -43.57 -9.55 10.18
CA ALA A 133 -42.79 -10.78 10.29
C ALA A 133 -41.42 -10.66 9.60
N ALA A 134 -41.37 -10.10 8.38
CA ALA A 134 -40.10 -9.85 7.67
C ALA A 134 -39.20 -8.86 8.44
N ARG A 135 -39.79 -7.83 9.06
CA ARG A 135 -39.05 -6.88 9.89
C ARG A 135 -38.51 -7.53 11.17
N ALA A 136 -39.29 -8.37 11.83
CA ALA A 136 -38.84 -9.12 12.99
C ALA A 136 -37.72 -10.12 12.65
N GLU A 137 -37.80 -10.78 11.50
CA GLU A 137 -36.74 -11.66 11.01
C GLU A 137 -35.46 -10.89 10.69
N ALA A 138 -35.56 -9.74 10.00
CA ALA A 138 -34.43 -8.87 9.74
C ALA A 138 -33.77 -8.36 11.03
N GLU A 139 -34.56 -7.97 12.04
CA GLU A 139 -34.05 -7.55 13.35
C GLU A 139 -33.34 -8.71 14.07
N ARG A 140 -33.86 -9.93 13.97
CA ARG A 140 -33.21 -11.12 14.53
C ARG A 140 -31.87 -11.38 13.87
N LEU A 141 -31.81 -11.35 12.54
CA LEU A 141 -30.57 -11.53 11.77
C LEU A 141 -29.52 -10.46 12.10
N LEU A 142 -29.94 -9.20 12.30
CA LEU A 142 -29.03 -8.13 12.72
C LEU A 142 -28.46 -8.37 14.13
N LYS A 143 -29.29 -8.83 15.07
CA LYS A 143 -28.83 -9.20 16.42
C LYS A 143 -27.83 -10.35 16.37
N GLU A 144 -28.13 -11.38 15.58
CA GLU A 144 -27.23 -12.53 15.38
C GLU A 144 -25.91 -12.11 14.74
N ALA A 145 -25.95 -11.29 13.68
CA ALA A 145 -24.76 -10.74 13.04
C ALA A 145 -23.91 -9.92 14.01
N THR A 146 -24.54 -9.13 14.87
CA THR A 146 -23.85 -8.35 15.90
C THR A 146 -23.16 -9.25 16.93
N VAL A 147 -23.83 -10.30 17.39
CA VAL A 147 -23.23 -11.29 18.31
C VAL A 147 -22.04 -11.99 17.65
N SER A 148 -22.22 -12.47 16.42
CA SER A 148 -21.18 -13.15 15.65
C SER A 148 -19.97 -12.25 15.36
N TRP A 149 -20.20 -10.98 15.04
CA TRP A 149 -19.12 -10.02 14.81
C TRP A 149 -18.30 -9.77 16.08
N ASN A 150 -18.96 -9.58 17.22
CA ASN A 150 -18.29 -9.42 18.51
C ASN A 150 -17.48 -10.68 18.88
N GLN A 151 -18.01 -11.86 18.58
CA GLN A 151 -17.31 -13.11 18.83
C GLN A 151 -16.07 -13.25 17.94
N ALA A 152 -16.18 -12.95 16.64
CA ALA A 152 -15.06 -12.96 15.71
C ALA A 152 -13.95 -11.98 16.14
N HIS A 153 -14.35 -10.81 16.66
CA HIS A 153 -13.40 -9.82 17.18
C HIS A 153 -12.61 -10.36 18.39
N LYS A 154 -13.26 -11.08 19.31
CA LYS A 154 -12.58 -11.73 20.45
C LYS A 154 -11.58 -12.79 19.97
N VAL A 155 -11.99 -13.66 19.05
CA VAL A 155 -11.12 -14.68 18.48
C VAL A 155 -9.91 -14.06 17.79
N LEU A 156 -10.11 -12.95 17.07
CA LEU A 156 -9.01 -12.23 16.44
C LEU A 156 -8.01 -11.68 17.46
N GLN A 157 -8.50 -11.16 18.58
CA GLN A 157 -7.66 -10.70 19.68
C GLN A 157 -6.86 -11.87 20.29
N GLU A 158 -7.48 -13.02 20.52
CA GLU A 158 -6.81 -14.22 21.01
C GLU A 158 -5.72 -14.71 20.04
N VAL A 159 -6.00 -14.69 18.73
CA VAL A 159 -5.00 -15.06 17.70
C VAL A 159 -3.83 -14.08 17.68
N GLN A 160 -4.06 -12.78 17.90
CA GLN A 160 -2.99 -11.79 18.01
C GLN A 160 -2.14 -12.03 19.26
N GLU A 161 -2.76 -12.31 20.40
CA GLU A 161 -2.06 -12.64 21.65
C GLU A 161 -1.22 -13.92 21.49
N LEU A 162 -1.79 -14.97 20.87
CA LEU A 162 -1.05 -16.20 20.54
C LEU A 162 0.14 -15.93 19.64
N LYS A 163 0.00 -15.08 18.62
CA LYS A 163 1.09 -14.72 17.73
C LYS A 163 2.23 -14.02 18.48
N VAL A 164 1.91 -13.14 19.43
CA VAL A 164 2.90 -12.48 20.28
C VAL A 164 3.63 -13.49 21.16
N LEU A 165 2.90 -14.42 21.79
CA LEU A 165 3.49 -15.44 22.66
C LEU A 165 4.41 -16.39 21.87
N TYR A 166 3.98 -16.84 20.69
CA TYR A 166 4.83 -17.65 19.80
C TYR A 166 6.09 -16.91 19.38
N GLN A 167 5.99 -15.62 19.07
CA GLN A 167 7.14 -14.79 18.72
C GLN A 167 8.13 -14.59 19.88
N GLN A 168 7.67 -14.67 21.13
CA GLN A 168 8.54 -14.63 22.33
C GLN A 168 9.25 -15.97 22.61
N LEU A 169 8.68 -17.08 22.13
CA LEU A 169 9.24 -18.42 22.30
C LEU A 169 10.25 -18.80 21.21
N ASP A 170 10.34 -18.04 20.11
CA ASP A 170 11.38 -18.19 19.10
C ASP A 170 12.73 -17.58 19.58
N PRO A 171 13.77 -18.39 19.89
CA PRO A 171 15.07 -17.88 20.36
C PRO A 171 15.90 -17.22 19.24
N SER A 172 15.38 -17.14 18.01
CA SER A 172 16.10 -16.70 16.82
C SER A 172 16.29 -15.19 16.70
N HIS A 173 15.70 -14.39 17.59
CA HIS A 173 15.97 -12.96 17.70
C HIS A 173 16.73 -12.63 19.00
N SER A 174 17.88 -13.26 19.19
CA SER A 174 18.90 -12.76 20.11
C SER A 174 19.51 -11.48 19.53
N VAL A 175 18.96 -10.32 19.89
CA VAL A 175 19.65 -9.05 19.71
C VAL A 175 20.88 -9.09 20.62
N SER A 176 22.03 -9.42 20.04
CA SER A 176 23.33 -9.30 20.70
C SER A 176 23.70 -7.82 20.76
N PRO A 177 23.92 -7.21 21.95
CA PRO A 177 24.60 -5.93 22.02
C PRO A 177 26.09 -6.19 21.80
N SER A 178 26.55 -5.94 20.58
CA SER A 178 27.98 -5.90 20.25
C SER A 178 28.60 -4.65 20.86
N ASN A 179 29.24 -4.77 22.03
CA ASN A 179 30.24 -3.81 22.49
C ASN A 179 31.56 -4.54 22.75
N SER A 180 32.40 -4.56 21.72
CA SER A 180 33.79 -5.02 21.77
C SER A 180 34.71 -3.81 21.87
N THR A 181 35.15 -3.48 23.09
CA THR A 181 36.40 -2.75 23.29
C THR A 181 37.34 -3.63 24.12
N LYS A 182 38.17 -4.39 23.39
CA LYS A 182 39.34 -5.09 23.93
C LYS A 182 40.29 -4.07 24.55
N LYS A 183 40.50 -4.12 25.88
CA LYS A 183 41.71 -3.62 26.52
C LYS A 183 42.63 -4.80 26.84
N HIS A 184 43.81 -4.81 26.24
CA HIS A 184 44.91 -5.70 26.61
C HIS A 184 45.41 -5.36 28.02
N PRO A 185 45.65 -6.35 28.90
CA PRO A 185 46.51 -6.17 30.05
C PRO A 185 47.93 -6.65 29.74
N ASN A 186 48.83 -5.72 29.98
CA ASN A 186 50.28 -5.80 30.04
C ASN A 186 50.77 -6.95 30.94
N ARG A 187 51.73 -7.76 30.48
CA ARG A 187 52.56 -8.62 31.34
C ARG A 187 53.99 -8.07 31.34
N ASN A 188 54.24 -7.25 32.34
CA ASN A 188 55.59 -7.05 32.89
C ASN A 188 56.00 -8.34 33.62
N SER A 189 57.14 -8.93 33.27
CA SER A 189 58.03 -9.54 34.27
C SER A 189 59.45 -9.58 33.72
N LEU A 190 60.31 -8.91 34.47
CA LEU A 190 61.76 -8.85 34.37
C LEU A 190 62.36 -10.00 35.21
N MET A 191 63.63 -10.33 34.91
CA MET A 191 64.54 -11.32 35.50
C MET A 191 64.43 -12.75 34.98
#